data_AF-A0A957ZSQ0-F1
#
_entry.id   AF-A0A957ZSQ0-F1
#
_cell.length_a   1.000
_cell.length_b   1.000
_cell.length_c   1.000
_cell.angle_alpha   90.00
_cell.angle_beta   90.00
_cell.angle_gamma   90.00
#
_symmetry.space_group_name_H-M   'P 1'
#
loop_
_entity.id
_entity.type
_entity.pdbx_description
1 polymer ?
#
loop_
_entity_poly.entity_id
_entity_poly.type
_entity_poly.pdbx_seq_one_letter_code
_entity_poly.pdbx_strand_id
1 'polypeptide(L)'
;MAPFPLEVLYGKPVAYTVFLLIGVAFGAVLEMSGFGNSPKLARQFYFKEMTVLKVMFMGIIVAMLLIFWATAMGWLNYNLIWVNPTYLWPGIVGGLIMGAGFIIGGFCPGTSLVAAATLKLDGIFFALGTLTGIFFFGETVQYFETFWNSSYMGRFTLPQLFGLPVGVVVLGVVIMALVMFWGAEKLEGIFGEKTQAAAPARRGPLLAGAGVLTAAAVGLLLVGQPTTADKWLRVADTRETQLADRAV
;
A
#
# COMPACT_ATOMS: atom_id res chain seq x y z
N MET A 1 -22.21 -6.79 9.10
CA MET A 1 -21.03 -6.03 8.60
C MET A 1 -20.68 -6.65 7.27
N ALA A 2 -20.92 -5.96 6.16
CA ALA A 2 -20.95 -6.58 4.84
C ALA A 2 -19.57 -7.15 4.47
N PRO A 3 -19.39 -8.48 4.34
CA PRO A 3 -18.48 -8.93 3.32
C PRO A 3 -19.10 -8.43 2.00
N PHE A 4 -18.31 -7.92 1.07
CA PHE A 4 -18.74 -7.83 -0.32
C PHE A 4 -18.24 -9.10 -1.02
N PRO A 5 -18.83 -10.29 -0.80
CA PRO A 5 -18.46 -11.45 -1.58
C PRO A 5 -19.12 -11.26 -2.95
N LEU A 6 -18.50 -10.44 -3.80
CA LEU A 6 -18.99 -10.16 -5.15
C LEU A 6 -19.19 -11.46 -5.94
N GLU A 7 -18.38 -12.49 -5.64
CA GLU A 7 -18.55 -13.85 -6.17
C GLU A 7 -19.83 -14.55 -5.69
N VAL A 8 -20.24 -14.36 -4.43
CA VAL A 8 -21.41 -15.03 -3.84
C VAL A 8 -22.70 -14.25 -4.12
N LEU A 9 -22.64 -12.92 -4.20
CA LEU A 9 -23.80 -12.06 -4.44
C LEU A 9 -24.15 -11.90 -5.94
N TYR A 10 -23.14 -11.78 -6.81
CA TYR A 10 -23.34 -11.42 -8.22
C TYR A 10 -22.76 -12.46 -9.20
N GLY A 11 -22.15 -13.53 -8.68
CA GLY A 11 -21.54 -14.59 -9.46
C GLY A 11 -20.11 -14.27 -9.93
N LYS A 12 -19.34 -15.34 -10.19
CA LYS A 12 -17.95 -15.30 -10.67
C LYS A 12 -17.71 -14.37 -11.89
N PRO A 13 -18.55 -14.32 -12.94
CA PRO A 13 -18.24 -13.49 -14.11
C PRO A 13 -18.25 -11.99 -13.77
N VAL A 14 -19.18 -11.53 -12.93
CA VAL A 14 -19.28 -10.12 -12.54
C VAL A 14 -18.07 -9.72 -11.67
N ALA A 15 -17.69 -10.57 -10.73
CA ALA A 15 -16.50 -10.34 -9.88
C ALA A 15 -15.23 -10.18 -10.73
N TYR A 16 -15.00 -11.07 -11.70
CA TYR A 16 -13.83 -11.00 -12.57
C TYR A 16 -13.83 -9.77 -13.48
N THR A 17 -14.99 -9.34 -13.99
CA THR A 17 -15.09 -8.09 -14.76
C THR A 17 -14.74 -6.87 -13.89
N VAL A 18 -15.22 -6.82 -12.65
CA VAL A 18 -14.87 -5.73 -11.72
C VAL A 18 -13.37 -5.71 -11.45
N PHE A 19 -12.75 -6.86 -11.17
CA PHE A 19 -11.30 -6.94 -10.95
C PHE A 19 -10.49 -6.54 -12.18
N LEU A 20 -10.94 -6.94 -13.37
CA LEU A 20 -10.31 -6.53 -14.63
C LEU A 20 -10.37 -5.01 -14.82
N LEU A 21 -11.54 -4.41 -14.62
CA LEU A 21 -11.71 -2.95 -14.75
C LEU A 21 -10.85 -2.18 -13.74
N ILE A 22 -10.77 -2.65 -12.50
CA ILE A 22 -9.89 -2.05 -11.48
C ILE A 22 -8.42 -2.17 -11.89
N GLY A 23 -8.01 -3.34 -12.40
CA GLY A 23 -6.64 -3.55 -12.89
C GLY A 23 -6.28 -2.65 -14.06
N VAL A 24 -7.18 -2.50 -15.04
CA VAL A 24 -7.00 -1.59 -16.18
C VAL A 24 -6.93 -0.14 -15.71
N ALA A 25 -7.82 0.28 -14.81
CA ALA A 25 -7.81 1.63 -14.26
C ALA A 25 -6.51 1.92 -13.49
N PHE A 26 -6.03 0.95 -12.70
CA PHE A 26 -4.76 1.05 -11.98
C PHE A 26 -3.57 1.17 -12.94
N GLY A 27 -3.51 0.32 -13.98
CA GLY A 27 -2.46 0.40 -15.00
C GLY A 27 -2.47 1.73 -15.76
N ALA A 28 -3.65 2.25 -16.11
CA ALA A 28 -3.80 3.55 -16.75
C ALA A 28 -3.29 4.70 -15.87
N VAL A 29 -3.60 4.68 -14.57
CA VAL A 29 -3.10 5.69 -13.61
C VAL A 29 -1.57 5.63 -13.47
N LEU A 30 -0.98 4.44 -13.46
CA LEU A 30 0.49 4.27 -13.42
C LEU A 30 1.17 4.79 -14.69
N GLU A 31 0.60 4.54 -15.87
CA GLU A 31 1.15 5.07 -17.13
C GLU A 31 0.98 6.59 -17.23
N MET A 32 -0.17 7.13 -16.83
CA MET A 32 -0.38 8.58 -16.74
C MET A 32 0.59 9.26 -15.77
N SER A 33 1.01 8.55 -14.71
CA SER A 33 2.03 9.03 -13.77
C SER A 33 3.45 8.96 -14.36
N GLY A 34 3.62 8.35 -15.53
CA GLY A 34 4.88 8.19 -16.24
C GLY A 34 5.77 7.08 -15.69
N PHE A 35 5.21 6.12 -14.95
CA PHE A 35 5.99 5.03 -14.34
C PHE A 35 6.40 3.93 -15.31
N GLY A 36 5.94 3.96 -16.56
CA GLY A 36 6.46 3.11 -17.62
C GLY A 36 7.85 3.52 -18.14
N ASN A 37 8.51 4.57 -17.61
CA ASN A 37 9.79 5.08 -18.12
C ASN A 37 10.93 4.85 -17.11
N SER A 38 11.83 3.91 -17.40
CA SER A 38 12.96 3.52 -16.51
C SER A 38 13.84 4.70 -16.07
N PRO A 39 14.32 5.58 -16.96
CA PRO A 39 15.04 6.79 -16.58
C PRO A 39 14.35 7.65 -15.52
N LYS A 40 13.01 7.74 -15.54
CA LYS A 40 12.24 8.49 -14.55
C LYS A 40 12.30 7.83 -13.17
N LEU A 41 12.25 6.50 -13.12
CA LEU A 41 12.37 5.73 -11.89
C LEU A 41 13.81 5.77 -11.36
N ALA A 42 14.81 5.67 -12.23
CA ALA A 42 16.21 5.74 -11.85
C ALA A 42 16.58 7.10 -11.22
N ARG A 43 16.00 8.21 -11.72
CA ARG A 43 16.23 9.57 -11.18
C ARG A 43 15.83 9.74 -9.71
N GLN A 44 14.96 8.88 -9.18
CA GLN A 44 14.62 8.83 -7.76
C GLN A 44 15.85 8.52 -6.90
N PHE A 45 16.70 7.59 -7.33
CA PHE A 45 17.93 7.22 -6.62
C PHE A 45 19.01 8.29 -6.70
N TYR A 46 18.96 9.13 -7.73
CA TYR A 46 19.86 10.28 -7.90
C TYR A 46 19.33 11.56 -7.23
N PHE A 47 18.21 11.48 -6.49
CA PHE A 47 17.55 12.62 -5.85
C PHE A 47 17.17 13.77 -6.81
N LYS A 48 17.12 13.49 -8.12
CA LYS A 48 16.78 14.48 -9.16
C LYS A 48 15.27 14.63 -9.33
N GLU A 49 14.52 13.54 -9.14
CA GLU A 49 13.08 13.51 -9.36
C GLU A 49 12.42 12.59 -8.32
N MET A 50 11.67 13.15 -7.37
CA MET A 50 11.05 12.43 -6.24
C MET A 50 9.58 12.06 -6.49
N THR A 51 9.16 12.05 -7.75
CA THR A 51 7.78 11.78 -8.18
C THR A 51 7.30 10.41 -7.71
N VAL A 52 8.14 9.38 -7.73
CA VAL A 52 7.78 8.01 -7.31
C VAL A 52 7.42 8.00 -5.83
N LEU A 53 8.27 8.59 -4.98
CA LEU A 53 8.02 8.68 -3.54
C LEU A 53 6.71 9.43 -3.26
N LYS A 54 6.50 10.58 -3.89
CA LYS A 54 5.30 11.42 -3.66
C LYS A 54 4.01 10.68 -4.04
N VAL A 55 3.94 10.09 -5.23
CA VAL A 55 2.71 9.43 -5.72
C VAL A 55 2.42 8.13 -4.95
N MET A 56 3.44 7.30 -4.69
CA MET A 56 3.24 6.03 -3.98
C MET A 56 2.82 6.26 -2.52
N PHE A 57 3.51 7.14 -1.79
CA PHE A 57 3.12 7.45 -0.40
C PHE A 57 1.75 8.12 -0.34
N MET A 58 1.41 9.00 -1.29
CA MET A 58 0.08 9.60 -1.35
C MET A 58 -1.00 8.53 -1.53
N GLY A 59 -0.80 7.58 -2.44
CA GLY A 59 -1.70 6.45 -2.63
C GLY A 59 -1.89 5.62 -1.35
N ILE A 60 -0.80 5.34 -0.63
CA ILE A 60 -0.84 4.60 0.64
C ILE A 60 -1.68 5.36 1.68
N ILE A 61 -1.46 6.67 1.84
CA ILE A 61 -2.16 7.48 2.85
C ILE A 61 -3.65 7.57 2.52
N VAL A 62 -3.99 7.85 1.25
CA VAL A 62 -5.38 7.94 0.81
C VAL A 62 -6.09 6.60 1.01
N ALA A 63 -5.47 5.48 0.61
CA ALA A 63 -6.03 4.15 0.82
C ALA A 63 -6.21 3.84 2.31
N MET A 64 -5.21 4.16 3.14
CA MET A 64 -5.28 3.98 4.59
C MET A 64 -6.44 4.77 5.20
N LEU A 65 -6.59 6.05 4.86
CA LEU A 65 -7.68 6.89 5.35
C LEU A 65 -9.04 6.36 4.89
N LEU A 66 -9.19 5.97 3.62
CA LEU A 66 -10.43 5.41 3.10
C LEU A 66 -10.82 4.10 3.79
N ILE A 67 -9.87 3.19 4.00
CA ILE A 67 -10.10 1.90 4.68
C ILE A 67 -10.57 2.14 6.12
N PHE A 68 -9.91 3.04 6.85
CA PHE A 68 -10.26 3.31 8.24
C PHE A 68 -11.56 4.11 8.37
N TRP A 69 -11.88 5.00 7.43
CA TRP A 69 -13.20 5.64 7.35
C TRP A 69 -14.31 4.63 7.04
N ALA A 70 -14.10 3.75 6.06
CA ALA A 70 -15.05 2.68 5.75
C ALA A 70 -15.25 1.73 6.94
N THR A 71 -14.20 1.49 7.72
CA THR A 71 -14.29 0.71 8.97
C THR A 71 -15.04 1.46 10.07
N ALA A 72 -14.81 2.76 10.23
CA ALA A 72 -15.49 3.61 11.22
C ALA A 72 -17.00 3.72 10.93
N MET A 73 -17.38 3.83 9.65
CA MET A 73 -18.78 3.84 9.20
C MET A 73 -19.44 2.45 9.21
N GLY A 74 -18.71 1.39 9.56
CA GLY A 74 -19.23 0.02 9.63
C GLY A 74 -19.46 -0.66 8.27
N TRP A 75 -19.01 -0.04 7.17
CA TRP A 75 -19.09 -0.60 5.81
C TRP A 75 -18.10 -1.73 5.58
N LEU A 76 -16.94 -1.70 6.26
CA LEU A 76 -15.87 -2.68 6.10
C LEU A 76 -15.49 -3.31 7.44
N ASN A 77 -15.39 -4.63 7.49
CA ASN A 77 -14.87 -5.34 8.67
C ASN A 77 -13.36 -5.57 8.51
N TYR A 78 -12.56 -4.89 9.33
CA TYR A 78 -11.10 -5.01 9.33
C TYR A 78 -10.58 -6.45 9.57
N ASN A 79 -11.38 -7.32 10.21
CA ASN A 79 -11.00 -8.72 10.40
C ASN A 79 -11.08 -9.56 9.12
N LEU A 80 -11.87 -9.13 8.13
CA LEU A 80 -11.97 -9.80 6.83
C LEU A 80 -10.86 -9.36 5.85
N ILE A 81 -10.18 -8.25 6.15
CA ILE A 81 -9.04 -7.80 5.35
C ILE A 81 -7.87 -8.71 5.67
N TRP A 82 -7.29 -9.36 4.67
CA TRP A 82 -6.07 -10.14 4.86
C TRP A 82 -4.90 -9.19 5.11
N VAL A 83 -4.19 -9.40 6.22
CA VAL A 83 -2.95 -8.69 6.54
C VAL A 83 -1.88 -9.74 6.59
N ASN A 84 -0.87 -9.61 5.73
CA ASN A 84 0.19 -10.60 5.64
C ASN A 84 0.92 -10.73 6.99
N PRO A 85 1.18 -11.96 7.44
CA PRO A 85 1.99 -12.17 8.63
C PRO A 85 3.39 -11.60 8.44
N THR A 86 3.94 -11.04 9.50
CA THR A 86 5.27 -10.42 9.47
C THR A 86 6.34 -11.47 9.78
N TYR A 87 7.20 -11.73 8.79
CA TYR A 87 8.44 -12.47 8.95
C TYR A 87 9.61 -11.49 8.84
N LEU A 88 10.26 -11.18 9.96
CA LEU A 88 11.18 -10.03 10.00
C LEU A 88 12.44 -10.28 9.16
N TRP A 89 13.11 -11.40 9.37
CA TRP A 89 14.36 -11.74 8.68
C TRP A 89 14.17 -11.99 7.17
N PRO A 90 13.22 -12.84 6.75
CA PRO A 90 12.88 -13.01 5.34
C PRO A 90 12.43 -11.71 4.68
N GLY A 91 11.67 -10.87 5.41
CA GLY A 91 11.21 -9.58 4.92
C GLY A 91 12.36 -8.60 4.65
N ILE A 92 13.34 -8.51 5.55
CA ILE A 92 14.52 -7.65 5.37
C ILE A 92 15.36 -8.14 4.19
N VAL A 93 15.69 -9.42 4.14
CA VAL A 93 16.51 -10.00 3.07
C VAL A 93 15.79 -9.90 1.71
N GLY A 94 14.51 -10.25 1.66
CA GLY A 94 13.69 -10.10 0.47
C GLY A 94 13.59 -8.64 0.00
N GLY A 95 13.43 -7.70 0.93
CA GLY A 95 13.41 -6.26 0.63
C GLY A 95 14.73 -5.75 0.04
N LEU A 96 15.87 -6.21 0.56
CA LEU A 96 17.18 -5.85 0.03
C LEU A 96 17.42 -6.42 -1.37
N ILE A 97 17.07 -7.68 -1.60
CA ILE A 97 17.17 -8.32 -2.93
C ILE A 97 16.27 -7.60 -3.94
N MET A 98 15.03 -7.30 -3.55
CA MET A 98 14.10 -6.51 -4.37
C MET A 98 14.64 -5.11 -4.66
N GLY A 99 15.25 -4.44 -3.68
CA GLY A 99 15.88 -3.13 -3.85
C GLY A 99 17.05 -3.17 -4.84
N ALA A 100 17.92 -4.18 -4.74
CA ALA A 100 19.02 -4.38 -5.68
C ALA A 100 18.48 -4.64 -7.11
N GLY A 101 17.46 -5.50 -7.24
CA GLY A 101 16.79 -5.75 -8.52
C GLY A 101 16.18 -4.48 -9.13
N PHE A 102 15.59 -3.62 -8.30
CA PHE A 102 15.02 -2.36 -8.76
C PHE A 102 16.12 -1.38 -9.26
N ILE A 103 17.26 -1.29 -8.58
CA ILE A 103 18.39 -0.45 -9.01
C ILE A 103 18.96 -0.93 -10.36
N ILE A 104 19.11 -2.24 -10.53
CA ILE A 104 19.67 -2.84 -11.76
C ILE A 104 18.69 -2.74 -12.92
N GLY A 105 17.41 -3.07 -12.69
CA GLY A 105 16.41 -3.15 -13.74
C GLY A 105 15.63 -1.87 -14.01
N GLY A 106 15.70 -0.88 -13.12
CA GLY A 106 15.01 0.40 -13.28
C GLY A 106 13.48 0.34 -13.18
N PHE A 107 12.91 -0.82 -12.82
CA PHE A 107 11.47 -1.04 -12.64
C PHE A 107 11.16 -1.79 -11.35
N CYS A 108 9.99 -1.52 -10.77
CA CYS A 108 9.37 -2.37 -9.77
C CYS A 108 8.37 -3.33 -10.46
N PRO A 109 7.95 -4.44 -9.82
CA PRO A 109 7.17 -5.50 -10.49
C PRO A 109 5.83 -5.02 -11.07
N GLY A 110 5.20 -4.01 -10.48
CA GLY A 110 3.97 -3.42 -11.04
C GLY A 110 4.25 -2.51 -12.24
N THR A 111 5.31 -1.70 -12.16
CA THR A 111 5.67 -0.76 -13.25
C THR A 111 6.26 -1.45 -14.48
N SER A 112 6.90 -2.62 -14.30
CA SER A 112 7.39 -3.42 -15.42
C SER A 112 6.25 -4.01 -16.25
N LEU A 113 5.13 -4.40 -15.63
CA LEU A 113 3.94 -4.85 -16.34
C LEU A 113 3.30 -3.72 -17.15
N VAL A 114 3.25 -2.50 -16.59
CA VAL A 114 2.77 -1.31 -17.31
C VAL A 114 3.70 -0.95 -18.47
N ALA A 115 5.02 -0.99 -18.25
CA ALA A 115 6.01 -0.77 -19.29
C ALA A 115 5.92 -1.83 -20.40
N ALA A 116 5.70 -3.10 -20.04
CA ALA A 116 5.48 -4.20 -20.98
C ALA A 116 4.19 -4.01 -21.79
N ALA A 117 3.11 -3.54 -21.17
CA ALA A 117 1.87 -3.19 -21.86
C ALA A 117 2.06 -2.04 -22.86
N THR A 118 3.00 -1.12 -22.61
CA THR A 118 3.39 -0.05 -23.55
C THR A 118 4.43 -0.49 -24.60
N LEU A 119 4.70 -1.79 -24.72
CA LEU A 119 5.65 -2.39 -25.66
C LEU A 119 7.11 -1.89 -25.50
N LYS A 120 7.50 -1.48 -24.30
CA LYS A 120 8.91 -1.14 -24.01
C LYS A 120 9.71 -2.41 -23.76
N LEU A 121 10.75 -2.60 -24.57
CA LEU A 121 11.63 -3.78 -24.49
C LEU A 121 12.22 -3.94 -23.08
N ASP A 122 12.70 -2.86 -22.46
CA ASP A 122 13.27 -2.88 -21.11
C ASP A 122 12.29 -3.44 -20.07
N GLY A 123 11.01 -3.04 -20.18
CA GLY A 123 9.95 -3.50 -19.28
C GLY A 123 9.60 -4.97 -19.50
N ILE A 124 9.60 -5.43 -20.75
CA ILE A 124 9.32 -6.83 -21.11
C ILE A 124 10.41 -7.75 -20.54
N PHE A 125 11.70 -7.42 -20.74
CA PHE A 125 12.80 -8.23 -20.20
C PHE A 125 12.78 -8.28 -18.68
N PHE A 126 12.48 -7.14 -18.02
CA PHE A 126 12.36 -7.12 -16.57
C PHE A 126 11.16 -7.94 -16.07
N ALA A 127 10.00 -7.85 -16.74
CA ALA A 127 8.82 -8.63 -16.40
C ALA A 127 9.08 -10.14 -16.54
N LEU A 128 9.72 -10.57 -17.63
CA LEU A 128 10.14 -11.95 -17.82
C LEU A 128 11.12 -12.40 -16.75
N GLY A 129 12.16 -11.60 -16.46
CA GLY A 129 13.10 -11.89 -15.38
C GLY A 129 12.42 -12.02 -14.01
N THR A 130 11.41 -11.18 -13.74
CA THR A 130 10.61 -11.25 -12.50
C THR A 130 9.81 -12.55 -12.44
N LEU A 131 9.13 -12.93 -13.52
CA LEU A 131 8.35 -14.16 -13.59
C LEU A 131 9.24 -15.40 -13.43
N THR A 132 10.39 -15.42 -14.13
CA THR A 132 11.39 -16.48 -14.00
C THR A 132 11.95 -16.55 -12.58
N GLY A 133 12.27 -15.41 -11.96
CA GLY A 133 12.74 -15.34 -10.58
C GLY A 133 11.73 -15.87 -9.58
N ILE A 134 10.44 -15.51 -9.72
CA ILE A 134 9.35 -16.03 -8.88
C ILE A 134 9.20 -17.54 -9.05
N PHE A 135 9.31 -18.05 -10.27
CA PHE A 135 9.22 -19.48 -10.55
C PHE A 135 10.35 -20.27 -9.87
N PHE A 136 11.61 -19.85 -10.05
CA PHE A 136 12.74 -20.50 -9.39
C PHE A 136 12.69 -20.36 -7.86
N PHE A 137 12.25 -19.20 -7.36
CA PHE A 137 12.08 -19.00 -5.93
C PHE A 137 10.99 -19.93 -5.37
N GLY A 138 9.87 -20.09 -6.07
CA GLY A 138 8.78 -21.00 -5.69
C GLY A 138 9.21 -22.46 -5.58
N GLU A 139 10.09 -22.93 -6.47
CA GLU A 139 10.65 -24.28 -6.41
C GLU A 139 11.69 -24.43 -5.28
N THR A 140 12.51 -23.40 -5.09
CA THR A 140 13.64 -23.47 -4.14
C THR A 140 13.27 -23.16 -2.69
N VAL A 141 12.10 -22.57 -2.44
CA VAL A 141 11.68 -22.15 -1.08
C VAL A 141 11.63 -23.32 -0.10
N GLN A 142 11.32 -24.53 -0.58
CA GLN A 142 11.28 -25.76 0.23
C GLN A 142 12.65 -26.11 0.84
N TYR A 143 13.75 -25.72 0.21
CA TYR A 143 15.10 -25.95 0.74
C TYR A 143 15.50 -24.96 1.84
N PHE A 144 14.79 -23.82 1.96
CA PHE A 144 15.11 -22.75 2.90
C PHE A 144 14.00 -22.53 3.94
N GLU A 145 13.12 -23.51 4.18
CA GLU A 145 11.96 -23.37 5.07
C GLU A 145 12.32 -22.91 6.49
N THR A 146 13.45 -23.35 7.03
CA THR A 146 13.94 -22.93 8.36
C THR A 146 14.23 -21.43 8.40
N PHE A 147 14.79 -20.88 7.32
CA PHE A 147 15.03 -19.45 7.20
C PHE A 147 13.75 -18.69 6.86
N TRP A 148 12.92 -19.23 5.96
CA TRP A 148 11.66 -18.62 5.53
C TRP A 148 10.63 -18.48 6.66
N ASN A 149 10.57 -19.44 7.57
CA ASN A 149 9.69 -19.38 8.74
C ASN A 149 10.37 -18.73 9.96
N SER A 150 11.59 -18.21 9.82
CA SER A 150 12.28 -17.56 10.93
C SER A 150 11.62 -16.22 11.29
N SER A 151 11.46 -15.98 12.60
CA SER A 151 10.89 -14.74 13.15
C SER A 151 9.45 -14.45 12.70
N TYR A 152 8.56 -15.44 12.87
CA TYR A 152 7.11 -15.25 12.72
C TYR A 152 6.54 -14.40 13.86
N MET A 153 6.09 -13.19 13.55
CA MET A 153 5.40 -12.30 14.50
C MET A 153 3.88 -12.22 14.26
N GLY A 154 3.35 -13.05 13.35
CA GLY A 154 1.94 -13.05 13.01
C GLY A 154 1.46 -11.72 12.42
N ARG A 155 0.18 -11.39 12.64
CA ARG A 155 -0.38 -10.09 12.26
C ARG A 155 0.16 -9.02 13.20
N PHE A 156 1.28 -8.41 12.82
CA PHE A 156 1.90 -7.33 13.56
C PHE A 156 1.58 -5.99 12.89
N THR A 157 0.81 -5.15 13.58
CA THR A 157 0.37 -3.85 13.05
C THR A 157 0.97 -2.70 13.85
N LEU A 158 1.16 -1.52 13.23
CA LEU A 158 1.72 -0.34 13.89
C LEU A 158 0.99 0.04 15.21
N PRO A 159 -0.36 -0.04 15.31
CA PRO A 159 -1.06 0.19 16.58
C PRO A 159 -0.68 -0.79 17.70
N GLN A 160 -0.34 -2.04 17.36
CA GLN A 160 0.09 -3.04 18.35
C GLN A 160 1.54 -2.81 18.78
N LEU A 161 2.41 -2.34 17.88
CA LEU A 161 3.80 -2.00 18.22
C LEU A 161 3.89 -0.82 19.18
N PHE A 162 3.10 0.24 18.95
CA PHE A 162 3.14 1.45 19.78
C PHE A 162 2.14 1.43 20.95
N GLY A 163 1.24 0.46 21.02
CA GLY A 163 0.17 0.41 22.02
C GLY A 163 -0.79 1.60 21.96
N LEU A 164 -0.82 2.31 20.83
CA LEU A 164 -1.60 3.54 20.66
C LEU A 164 -2.94 3.27 19.95
N PRO A 165 -3.97 4.07 20.23
CA PRO A 165 -5.22 4.03 19.47
C PRO A 165 -4.97 4.21 17.98
N VAL A 166 -5.69 3.47 17.14
CA VAL A 166 -5.49 3.48 15.68
C VAL A 166 -5.59 4.89 15.08
N GLY A 167 -6.47 5.74 15.62
CA GLY A 167 -6.57 7.14 15.20
C GLY A 167 -5.27 7.93 15.39
N VAL A 168 -4.57 7.73 16.51
CA VAL A 168 -3.28 8.39 16.79
C VAL A 168 -2.21 7.91 15.82
N VAL A 169 -2.17 6.61 15.53
CA VAL A 169 -1.21 6.04 14.57
C VAL A 169 -1.46 6.55 13.16
N VAL A 170 -2.71 6.60 12.73
CA VAL A 170 -3.10 7.15 11.42
C VAL A 170 -2.68 8.61 11.30
N LEU A 171 -2.93 9.42 12.32
CA LEU A 171 -2.48 10.82 12.34
C LEU A 171 -0.95 10.91 12.28
N GLY A 172 -0.24 10.09 13.06
CA GLY A 172 1.23 10.04 13.06
C GLY A 172 1.80 9.71 11.68
N VAL A 173 1.23 8.74 10.98
CA VAL A 173 1.62 8.38 9.61
C VAL A 173 1.35 9.50 8.61
N VAL A 174 0.22 10.21 8.75
CA VAL A 174 -0.11 11.38 7.90
C VAL A 174 0.90 12.51 8.13
N ILE A 175 1.23 12.82 9.38
CA ILE A 175 2.24 13.85 9.71
C ILE A 175 3.61 13.45 9.16
N MET A 176 4.03 12.20 9.38
CA MET A 176 5.29 11.67 8.85
C MET A 176 5.35 11.82 7.33
N ALA A 177 4.26 11.49 6.62
CA ALA A 177 4.22 11.63 5.17
C ALA A 177 4.29 13.08 4.69
N LEU A 178 3.63 14.02 5.38
CA LEU A 178 3.74 15.45 5.07
C LEU A 178 5.18 15.94 5.24
N VAL A 179 5.88 15.47 6.29
CA VAL A 179 7.30 15.75 6.50
C VAL A 179 8.14 15.14 5.38
N MET A 180 7.83 13.93 4.93
CA MET A 180 8.53 13.29 3.80
C MET A 180 8.29 14.03 2.48
N PHE A 181 7.08 14.52 2.21
CA PHE A 181 6.79 15.32 1.01
C PHE A 181 7.53 16.65 1.03
N TRP A 182 7.58 17.32 2.18
CA TRP A 182 8.37 18.53 2.37
C TRP A 182 9.87 18.26 2.19
N GLY A 183 10.37 17.16 2.73
CA GLY A 183 11.77 16.73 2.55
C GLY A 183 12.11 16.40 1.10
N ALA A 184 11.19 15.75 0.38
CA ALA A 184 11.34 15.44 -1.04
C ALA A 184 11.43 16.71 -1.90
N GLU A 185 10.59 17.72 -1.65
CA GLU A 185 10.69 19.02 -2.33
C GLU A 185 12.01 19.74 -2.04
N LYS A 186 12.49 19.68 -0.79
CA LYS A 186 13.77 20.28 -0.42
C LYS A 186 14.95 19.57 -1.10
N LEU A 187 14.93 18.25 -1.20
CA LEU A 187 15.96 17.46 -1.88
C LEU A 187 15.97 17.73 -3.39
N GLU A 188 14.80 17.81 -4.02
CA GLU A 188 14.70 18.22 -5.43
C GLU A 188 15.23 19.64 -5.66
N GLY A 189 15.02 20.56 -4.72
CA GLY A 189 15.57 21.91 -4.79
C GLY A 189 17.10 21.99 -4.67
N ILE A 190 17.73 20.99 -4.05
CA ILE A 190 19.18 20.93 -3.83
C ILE A 190 19.90 20.15 -4.94
N PHE A 191 19.35 19.00 -5.34
CA PHE A 191 19.99 18.05 -6.27
C PHE A 191 19.36 18.03 -7.67
N GLY A 192 18.19 18.64 -7.85
CA GLY A 192 17.51 18.72 -9.13
C GLY A 192 18.20 19.68 -10.10
N GLU A 193 18.28 19.30 -11.38
CA GLU A 193 18.66 20.22 -12.45
C GLU A 193 17.62 21.35 -12.51
N LYS A 194 18.09 22.62 -12.59
CA LYS A 194 17.30 23.85 -12.67
C LYS A 194 16.38 23.98 -13.92
N THR A 195 16.07 22.87 -14.59
CA THR A 195 15.23 22.82 -15.79
C THR A 195 13.74 22.63 -15.46
N GLN A 196 13.37 22.35 -14.20
CA GLN A 196 11.98 22.46 -13.73
C GLN A 196 11.68 23.80 -13.01
N ALA A 197 12.49 24.83 -13.26
CA ALA A 197 12.20 26.20 -12.86
C ALA A 197 11.07 26.83 -13.70
N ALA A 198 9.91 26.19 -13.79
CA ALA A 198 8.66 26.78 -14.31
C ALA A 198 7.44 25.86 -14.07
N ALA A 199 7.09 25.61 -12.81
CA ALA A 199 5.67 25.53 -12.47
C ALA A 199 5.47 26.46 -11.27
N PRO A 200 4.78 27.60 -11.42
CA PRO A 200 4.58 28.52 -10.32
C PRO A 200 3.83 27.78 -9.22
N ALA A 201 4.22 28.07 -7.99
CA ALA A 201 3.62 27.60 -6.75
C ALA A 201 2.09 27.42 -6.83
N ARG A 202 1.63 26.22 -7.21
CA ARG A 202 0.30 25.73 -6.85
C ARG A 202 0.35 25.21 -5.42
N ARG A 203 0.90 26.02 -4.51
CA ARG A 203 0.86 25.79 -3.06
C ARG A 203 -0.59 25.70 -2.57
N GLY A 204 -1.53 26.38 -3.24
CA GLY A 204 -2.97 26.33 -2.96
C GLY A 204 -3.55 24.91 -2.94
N PRO A 205 -3.60 24.16 -4.06
CA PRO A 205 -4.13 22.79 -4.07
C PRO A 205 -3.29 21.80 -3.25
N LEU A 206 -1.98 22.04 -3.08
CA LEU A 206 -1.10 21.20 -2.26
C LEU A 206 -1.40 21.36 -0.76
N LEU A 207 -1.54 22.60 -0.29
CA LEU A 207 -1.97 22.92 1.08
C LEU A 207 -3.42 22.52 1.32
N ALA A 208 -4.30 22.66 0.32
CA ALA A 208 -5.67 22.18 0.40
C ALA A 208 -5.71 20.64 0.50
N GLY A 209 -4.91 19.92 -0.29
CA GLY A 209 -4.79 18.47 -0.21
C GLY A 209 -4.22 18.01 1.14
N ALA A 210 -3.16 18.65 1.62
CA ALA A 210 -2.61 18.41 2.95
C ALA A 210 -3.62 18.73 4.07
N GLY A 211 -4.38 19.82 3.91
CA GLY A 211 -5.47 20.23 4.81
C GLY A 211 -6.61 19.21 4.84
N VAL A 212 -7.03 18.67 3.69
CA VAL A 212 -8.05 17.63 3.61
C VAL A 212 -7.57 16.32 4.23
N LEU A 213 -6.33 15.91 3.98
CA LEU A 213 -5.76 14.70 4.58
C LEU A 213 -5.62 14.81 6.10
N THR A 214 -5.15 15.95 6.58
CA THR A 214 -5.02 16.21 8.03
C THR A 214 -6.40 16.32 8.68
N ALA A 215 -7.36 17.03 8.06
CA ALA A 215 -8.73 17.09 8.55
C ALA A 215 -9.41 15.72 8.56
N ALA A 216 -9.19 14.88 7.54
CA ALA A 216 -9.72 13.52 7.50
C ALA A 216 -9.08 12.61 8.58
N ALA A 217 -7.78 12.77 8.85
CA ALA A 217 -7.08 12.04 9.91
C ALA A 217 -7.51 12.50 11.31
N VAL A 218 -7.67 13.81 11.52
CA VAL A 218 -8.22 14.39 12.74
C VAL A 218 -9.68 13.96 12.93
N GLY A 219 -10.45 13.93 11.85
CA GLY A 219 -11.82 13.39 11.86
C GLY A 219 -11.87 11.94 12.31
N LEU A 220 -10.96 11.07 11.85
CA LEU A 220 -10.84 9.69 12.36
C LEU A 220 -10.44 9.61 13.83
N LEU A 221 -9.63 10.56 14.30
CA LEU A 221 -9.27 10.68 15.71
C LEU A 221 -10.48 11.06 16.58
N LEU A 222 -11.30 12.00 16.10
CA LEU A 222 -12.47 12.51 16.82
C LEU A 222 -13.67 11.55 16.76
N VAL A 223 -13.91 10.92 15.62
CA VAL A 223 -14.94 9.88 15.46
C VAL A 223 -14.60 8.65 16.31
N GLY A 224 -13.30 8.43 16.56
CA GLY A 224 -12.81 7.27 17.26
C GLY A 224 -12.98 6.00 16.43
N GLN A 225 -12.09 5.05 16.62
CA GLN A 225 -12.35 3.69 16.15
C GLN A 225 -12.96 2.90 17.28
N PRO A 226 -14.01 2.09 17.03
CA PRO A 226 -14.51 1.19 18.05
C PRO A 226 -13.35 0.29 18.49
N THR A 227 -13.02 0.39 19.78
CA THR A 227 -11.91 -0.35 20.36
C THR A 227 -12.14 -1.84 20.21
N THR A 228 -11.08 -2.64 20.33
CA THR A 228 -11.24 -4.11 20.40
C THR A 228 -12.23 -4.51 21.49
N ALA A 229 -12.29 -3.80 22.62
CA ALA A 229 -13.27 -3.99 23.68
C ALA A 229 -14.72 -3.71 23.23
N ASP A 230 -14.98 -2.59 22.54
CA ASP A 230 -16.32 -2.26 22.01
C ASP A 230 -16.77 -3.21 20.89
N LYS A 231 -15.82 -3.83 20.19
CA LYS A 231 -16.08 -4.88 19.20
C LYS A 231 -16.41 -6.21 19.86
N TRP A 232 -15.70 -6.59 20.94
CA TRP A 232 -16.05 -7.76 21.73
C TRP A 232 -17.42 -7.63 22.37
N LEU A 233 -17.78 -6.45 22.88
CA LEU A 233 -19.13 -6.19 23.41
C LEU A 233 -20.24 -6.32 22.34
N ARG A 234 -19.97 -5.94 21.09
CA ARG A 234 -20.92 -6.13 19.97
C ARG A 234 -20.98 -7.55 19.41
N VAL A 235 -19.91 -8.33 19.57
CA VAL A 235 -19.84 -9.73 19.13
C VAL A 235 -20.31 -10.68 20.25
N ALA A 236 -20.19 -10.28 21.51
CA ALA A 236 -20.64 -11.03 22.68
C ALA A 236 -22.12 -11.39 22.58
N ASP A 237 -22.99 -10.44 22.24
CA ASP A 237 -24.44 -10.68 22.09
C ASP A 237 -24.76 -11.77 21.05
N THR A 238 -24.00 -11.81 19.95
CA THR A 238 -24.14 -12.83 18.88
C THR A 238 -23.42 -14.15 19.15
N ARG A 239 -22.41 -14.17 20.03
CA ARG A 239 -21.62 -15.38 20.34
C ARG A 239 -22.05 -16.05 21.63
N GLU A 240 -22.61 -15.31 22.58
CA GLU A 240 -23.28 -15.85 23.77
C GLU A 240 -24.51 -16.67 23.37
N THR A 241 -25.28 -16.21 22.37
CA THR A 241 -26.39 -16.97 21.79
C THR A 241 -25.91 -18.26 21.10
N GLN A 242 -24.79 -18.24 20.37
CA GLN A 242 -24.19 -19.44 19.76
C GLN A 242 -23.55 -20.41 20.77
N LEU A 243 -22.99 -19.88 21.87
CA LEU A 243 -22.47 -20.67 23.00
C LEU A 243 -23.61 -21.29 23.83
N ALA A 244 -24.72 -20.58 24.00
CA ALA A 244 -25.93 -21.09 24.65
C ALA A 244 -26.58 -22.22 23.84
N ASP A 245 -26.57 -22.12 22.51
CA ASP A 245 -27.06 -23.16 21.60
C ASP A 245 -26.04 -24.30 21.34
N ARG A 246 -24.85 -24.29 21.98
CA ARG A 246 -23.76 -25.26 21.76
C ARG A 246 -23.45 -25.50 20.27
N ALA A 247 -23.50 -24.45 19.45
CA ALA A 247 -23.25 -24.53 18.02
C ALA A 247 -21.78 -24.26 17.63
N VAL A 248 -20.84 -24.45 18.56
CA VAL A 248 -19.38 -24.31 18.36
C VAL A 248 -18.68 -25.57 18.80
#